data_AF-A0A377ANR8-F1
#
_entry.id   AF-A0A377ANR8-F1
#
_cell.length_a   1.000
_cell.length_b   1.000
_cell.length_c   1.000
_cell.angle_alpha   90.00
_cell.angle_beta   90.00
_cell.angle_gamma   90.00
#
_symmetry.space_group_name_H-M   'P 1'
#
loop_
_entity.id
_entity.type
_entity.pdbx_description
1 polymer ?
#
loop_
_entity_poly.entity_id
_entity_poly.type
_entity_poly.pdbx_seq_one_letter_code
_entity_poly.pdbx_strand_id
1 'polypeptide(L)'
;MGKPSVLLICLMKTRLANRIIKSTLAILIKHEKLNSTIRDEARSLYRKLPGISTLHLTPQHFSYLNGGKNTRYYKFVISVCKFIVNNSIPGQNKGHYRFYDFERNEKEMSLLYQKFLYEFCRRELTSANTTRSYLKWDASSISDQSLNLLPRMETDITIRSSEKILIVDGQIL
;
A
#
# COMPACT_ATOMS: atom_id res chain seq x y z
N MET A 1 39.44 15.10 0.40
CA MET A 1 38.97 13.77 0.82
C MET A 1 37.77 13.93 1.74
N GLY A 2 36.56 14.02 1.17
CA GLY A 2 35.32 14.16 1.95
C GLY A 2 34.86 12.80 2.47
N LYS A 3 34.61 12.69 3.78
CA LYS A 3 34.04 11.49 4.40
C LYS A 3 32.79 11.06 3.63
N PRO A 4 32.70 9.83 3.10
CA PRO A 4 31.46 9.36 2.48
C PRO A 4 30.37 9.41 3.54
N SER A 5 29.32 10.18 3.23
CA SER A 5 28.18 10.41 4.10
C SER A 5 27.63 9.07 4.61
N VAL A 6 27.28 9.03 5.89
CA VAL A 6 26.74 7.86 6.63
C VAL A 6 25.60 7.15 5.88
N LEU A 7 24.91 7.85 4.97
CA LEU A 7 23.92 7.33 4.03
C LEU A 7 24.47 6.22 3.11
N LEU A 8 25.68 6.40 2.56
CA LEU A 8 26.32 5.45 1.64
C LEU A 8 26.69 4.15 2.37
N ILE A 9 27.14 4.25 3.62
CA ILE A 9 27.51 3.11 4.47
C ILE A 9 26.26 2.34 4.93
N CYS A 10 25.15 3.01 5.22
CA CYS A 10 23.87 2.35 5.53
C CYS A 10 23.25 1.64 4.32
N LEU A 11 23.47 2.15 3.10
CA LEU A 11 23.03 1.50 1.85
C LEU A 11 23.85 0.25 1.52
N MET A 12 25.11 0.16 1.96
CA MET A 12 25.97 -1.02 1.76
C MET A 12 25.65 -2.20 2.70
N LYS A 13 24.97 -1.99 3.83
CA LYS A 13 24.56 -3.08 4.71
C LYS A 13 23.31 -3.76 4.14
N THR A 14 23.37 -5.08 3.95
CA THR A 14 22.24 -5.89 3.45
C THR A 14 21.10 -5.92 4.47
N ARG A 15 20.19 -4.96 4.37
CA ARG A 15 18.94 -4.94 5.13
C ARG A 15 17.80 -5.47 4.26
N LEU A 16 16.81 -6.08 4.89
CA LEU A 16 15.62 -6.61 4.19
C LEU A 16 14.98 -5.55 3.28
N ALA A 17 14.86 -4.30 3.75
CA ALA A 17 14.35 -3.18 2.95
C ALA A 17 15.13 -2.96 1.64
N ASN A 18 16.46 -2.96 1.69
CA ASN A 18 17.30 -2.77 0.51
C ASN A 18 17.18 -3.95 -0.47
N ARG A 19 17.05 -5.18 0.06
CA ARG A 19 16.81 -6.38 -0.77
C ARG A 19 15.45 -6.33 -1.45
N ILE A 20 14.41 -5.84 -0.76
CA ILE A 20 13.08 -5.62 -1.33
C ILE A 20 13.15 -4.60 -2.46
N ILE A 21 13.78 -3.44 -2.24
CA ILE A 21 13.91 -2.39 -3.26
C ILE A 21 14.64 -2.95 -4.49
N LYS A 22 15.80 -3.58 -4.31
CA LYS A 22 16.57 -4.14 -5.44
C LYS A 22 15.81 -5.22 -6.19
N SER A 23 15.10 -6.10 -5.49
CA SER A 23 14.29 -7.15 -6.12
C SER A 23 13.09 -6.57 -6.87
N THR A 24 12.48 -5.51 -6.35
CA THR A 24 11.39 -4.78 -7.03
C THR A 24 11.89 -4.09 -8.31
N LEU A 25 13.06 -3.46 -8.27
CA LEU A 25 13.70 -2.91 -9.47
C LEU A 25 13.94 -3.99 -10.53
N ALA A 26 14.37 -5.19 -10.13
CA ALA A 26 14.54 -6.31 -11.06
C ALA A 26 13.22 -6.74 -11.72
N ILE A 27 12.09 -6.65 -11.02
CA ILE A 27 10.75 -6.89 -11.57
C ILE A 27 10.39 -5.79 -12.56
N LEU A 28 10.54 -4.50 -12.18
CA LEU A 28 10.24 -3.35 -13.03
C LEU A 28 10.99 -3.40 -14.38
N ILE A 29 12.28 -3.76 -14.35
CA ILE A 29 13.09 -3.87 -15.58
C ILE A 29 12.52 -4.89 -16.57
N LYS A 30 11.83 -5.92 -16.05
CA LYS A 30 11.24 -7.02 -16.82
C LYS A 30 9.77 -6.78 -17.19
N HIS A 31 9.18 -5.64 -16.82
CA HIS A 31 7.81 -5.29 -17.22
C HIS A 31 7.74 -4.93 -18.70
N GLU A 32 6.83 -5.60 -19.41
CA GLU A 32 6.67 -5.46 -20.87
C GLU A 32 6.25 -4.05 -21.27
N LYS A 33 5.26 -3.48 -20.57
CA LYS A 33 4.64 -2.18 -20.90
C LYS A 33 5.25 -0.98 -20.15
N LEU A 34 6.37 -1.15 -19.46
CA LEU A 34 7.01 -0.04 -18.75
C LEU A 34 7.66 0.95 -19.73
N ASN A 35 7.49 2.25 -19.49
CA ASN A 35 8.15 3.32 -20.23
C ASN A 35 9.69 3.11 -20.26
N SER A 36 10.31 3.36 -21.41
CA SER A 36 11.76 3.14 -21.63
C SER A 36 12.64 3.98 -20.71
N THR A 37 12.32 5.26 -20.53
CA THR A 37 13.06 6.16 -19.63
C THR A 37 13.04 5.64 -18.20
N ILE A 38 11.86 5.27 -17.70
CA ILE A 38 11.71 4.70 -16.35
C ILE A 38 12.45 3.37 -16.22
N ARG A 39 12.42 2.53 -17.27
CA ARG A 39 13.16 1.27 -17.30
C ARG A 39 14.66 1.50 -17.19
N ASP A 40 15.20 2.49 -17.89
CA ASP A 40 16.63 2.80 -17.86
C ASP A 40 17.08 3.44 -16.55
N GLU A 41 16.23 4.28 -15.95
CA GLU A 41 16.43 4.76 -14.57
C GLU A 41 16.43 3.59 -13.57
N ALA A 42 15.49 2.66 -13.69
CA ALA A 42 15.44 1.46 -12.84
C ALA A 42 16.70 0.60 -12.99
N ARG A 43 17.21 0.42 -14.22
CA ARG A 43 18.50 -0.25 -14.47
C ARG A 43 19.68 0.50 -13.86
N SER A 44 19.69 1.83 -13.97
CA SER A 44 20.71 2.68 -13.36
C SER A 44 20.73 2.52 -11.84
N LEU A 45 19.58 2.63 -11.19
CA LEU A 45 19.42 2.43 -9.74
C LEU A 45 19.80 1.01 -9.32
N TYR A 46 19.39 -0.01 -10.08
CA TYR A 46 19.74 -1.40 -9.80
C TYR A 46 21.27 -1.62 -9.80
N ARG A 47 21.99 -1.00 -10.75
CA ARG A 47 23.46 -1.06 -10.84
C ARG A 47 24.16 -0.31 -9.71
N LYS A 48 23.53 0.73 -9.15
CA LYS A 48 24.04 1.49 -7.98
C LYS A 48 23.92 0.73 -6.66
N LEU A 49 23.39 -0.49 -6.66
CA LEU A 49 23.26 -1.36 -5.49
C LEU A 49 24.15 -2.62 -5.60
N PRO A 50 25.47 -2.52 -5.92
CA PRO A 50 26.36 -3.68 -5.93
C PRO A 50 26.56 -4.17 -4.50
N GLY A 51 26.40 -5.47 -4.24
CA GLY A 51 26.50 -6.05 -2.88
C GLY A 51 25.17 -6.29 -2.16
N ILE A 52 24.04 -5.81 -2.69
CA ILE A 52 22.71 -6.21 -2.20
C ILE A 52 22.23 -7.45 -2.97
N SER A 53 21.89 -8.53 -2.27
CA SER A 53 21.31 -9.73 -2.90
C SER A 53 19.82 -9.53 -3.19
N THR A 54 19.38 -10.02 -4.34
CA THR A 54 17.95 -10.12 -4.66
C THR A 54 17.31 -11.29 -3.89
N LEU A 55 15.99 -11.30 -3.84
CA LEU A 55 15.20 -12.39 -3.25
C LEU A 55 13.88 -12.55 -4.04
N HIS A 56 13.28 -13.74 -3.94
CA HIS A 56 11.95 -13.96 -4.46
C HIS A 56 10.92 -13.28 -3.54
N LEU A 57 10.28 -12.22 -4.04
CA LEU A 57 9.40 -11.40 -3.22
C LEU A 57 8.06 -12.10 -2.98
N THR A 58 7.83 -12.46 -1.72
CA THR A 58 6.53 -12.92 -1.21
C THR A 58 5.89 -11.88 -0.30
N PRO A 59 4.55 -11.87 -0.13
CA PRO A 59 3.87 -10.93 0.76
C PRO A 59 4.41 -10.90 2.20
N GLN A 60 4.93 -12.02 2.69
CA GLN A 60 5.50 -12.16 4.04
C GLN A 60 6.69 -11.22 4.28
N HIS A 61 7.53 -10.96 3.26
CA HIS A 61 8.70 -10.08 3.39
C HIS A 61 8.32 -8.65 3.79
N PHE A 62 7.12 -8.19 3.40
CA PHE A 62 6.63 -6.85 3.73
C PHE A 62 6.08 -6.76 5.15
N SER A 63 5.55 -7.86 5.70
CA SER A 63 4.99 -7.90 7.06
C SER A 63 6.07 -7.66 8.13
N TYR A 64 7.28 -8.20 7.94
CA TYR A 64 8.41 -8.02 8.86
C TYR A 64 8.90 -6.57 8.97
N LEU A 65 8.53 -5.69 8.03
CA LEU A 65 8.92 -4.29 8.03
C LEU A 65 7.94 -3.38 8.77
N ASN A 66 6.82 -3.88 9.27
CA ASN A 66 5.80 -3.05 9.93
C ASN A 66 6.14 -2.68 11.39
N GLY A 67 7.08 -3.38 12.05
CA GLY A 67 7.37 -3.23 13.49
C GLY A 67 8.67 -2.52 13.88
N GLY A 68 9.55 -2.15 12.94
CA GLY A 68 10.89 -1.61 13.26
C GLY A 68 10.95 -0.09 13.46
N LYS A 69 11.72 0.41 14.44
CA LYS A 69 11.92 1.87 14.70
C LYS A 69 12.56 2.65 13.53
N ASN A 70 13.34 1.98 12.66
CA ASN A 70 14.02 2.56 11.49
C ASN A 70 13.17 2.59 10.19
N THR A 71 11.87 2.33 10.28
CA THR A 71 11.02 2.12 9.10
C THR A 71 10.44 3.41 8.52
N ARG A 72 10.36 4.52 9.28
CA ARG A 72 9.67 5.74 8.83
C ARG A 72 10.18 6.27 7.48
N TYR A 73 11.49 6.27 7.26
CA TYR A 73 12.10 6.73 6.01
C TYR A 73 11.79 5.80 4.82
N TYR A 74 11.72 4.49 5.07
CA TYR A 74 11.48 3.49 4.03
C TYR A 74 10.00 3.18 3.82
N LYS A 75 9.10 3.55 4.74
CA LYS A 75 7.68 3.17 4.73
C LYS A 75 7.02 3.45 3.38
N PHE A 76 7.17 4.66 2.85
CA PHE A 76 6.57 5.01 1.57
C PHE A 76 7.13 4.16 0.42
N VAL A 77 8.45 4.12 0.27
CA VAL A 77 9.12 3.36 -0.80
C VAL A 77 8.79 1.87 -0.73
N ILE A 78 8.74 1.30 0.47
CA ILE A 78 8.37 -0.11 0.68
C ILE A 78 6.90 -0.34 0.39
N SER A 79 6.00 0.58 0.72
CA SER A 79 4.59 0.51 0.31
C SER A 79 4.44 0.52 -1.21
N VAL A 80 5.20 1.36 -1.92
CA VAL A 80 5.22 1.36 -3.39
C VAL A 80 5.77 0.02 -3.92
N CYS A 81 6.85 -0.50 -3.33
CA CYS A 81 7.39 -1.81 -3.72
C CYS A 81 6.35 -2.93 -3.52
N LYS A 82 5.63 -2.91 -2.39
CA LYS A 82 4.56 -3.86 -2.08
C LYS A 82 3.46 -3.80 -3.13
N PHE A 83 3.02 -2.58 -3.47
CA PHE A 83 2.00 -2.36 -4.48
C PHE A 83 2.42 -2.88 -5.85
N ILE A 84 3.65 -2.58 -6.29
CA ILE A 84 4.18 -3.05 -7.57
C ILE A 84 4.21 -4.59 -7.62
N VAL A 85 4.70 -5.23 -6.57
CA VAL A 85 4.87 -6.68 -6.51
C VAL A 85 3.52 -7.40 -6.48
N ASN A 86 2.58 -6.93 -5.66
CA ASN A 86 1.25 -7.53 -5.55
C ASN A 86 0.45 -7.43 -6.86
N ASN A 87 0.70 -6.38 -7.65
CA ASN A 87 0.07 -6.16 -8.94
C ASN A 87 0.96 -6.57 -10.13
N SER A 88 2.04 -7.34 -9.91
CA SER A 88 2.87 -7.88 -10.99
C SER A 88 2.50 -9.34 -11.25
N ILE A 89 1.93 -9.62 -12.42
CA ILE A 89 1.58 -10.96 -12.88
C ILE A 89 2.57 -11.44 -13.96
N PRO A 90 2.81 -12.76 -14.11
CA PRO A 90 3.62 -13.29 -15.19
C PRO A 90 3.08 -12.85 -16.57
N GLY A 91 3.98 -12.37 -17.43
CA GLY A 91 3.66 -12.02 -18.81
C GLY A 91 3.56 -13.25 -19.72
N GLN A 92 3.28 -13.01 -21.01
CA GLN A 92 3.25 -14.09 -22.01
C GLN A 92 4.67 -14.59 -22.32
N ASN A 93 5.67 -13.73 -22.20
CA ASN A 93 7.07 -14.10 -22.37
C ASN A 93 7.63 -14.65 -21.06
N LYS A 94 8.30 -15.81 -21.12
CA LYS A 94 8.92 -16.43 -19.95
C LYS A 94 9.87 -15.45 -19.23
N GLY A 95 9.63 -15.22 -17.95
CA GLY A 95 10.45 -14.35 -17.12
C GLY A 95 10.13 -12.85 -17.21
N HIS A 96 9.12 -12.45 -17.99
CA HIS A 96 8.60 -11.09 -18.03
C HIS A 96 7.37 -10.92 -17.14
N TYR A 97 7.07 -9.67 -16.80
CA TYR A 97 5.91 -9.32 -15.99
C TYR A 97 4.97 -8.37 -16.76
N ARG A 98 3.69 -8.47 -16.43
CA ARG A 98 2.67 -7.49 -16.77
C ARG A 98 2.11 -6.91 -15.49
N PHE A 99 1.73 -5.64 -15.53
CA PHE A 99 1.03 -5.02 -14.42
C PHE A 99 -0.44 -5.39 -14.53
N TYR A 100 -1.00 -5.93 -13.44
CA TYR A 100 -2.43 -6.14 -13.31
C TYR A 100 -3.12 -4.79 -13.42
N ASP A 101 -4.17 -4.72 -14.24
CA ASP A 101 -4.92 -3.50 -14.45
C ASP A 101 -5.76 -3.20 -13.20
N PHE A 102 -5.12 -2.56 -12.23
CA PHE A 102 -5.71 -2.22 -10.93
C PHE A 102 -6.90 -1.27 -11.11
N GLU A 103 -6.87 -0.39 -12.11
CA GLU A 103 -7.94 0.58 -12.39
C GLU A 103 -9.24 -0.12 -12.81
N ARG A 104 -9.15 -1.27 -13.49
CA ARG A 104 -10.32 -2.08 -13.89
C ARG A 104 -10.91 -2.92 -12.76
N ASN A 105 -10.26 -2.98 -11.60
CA ASN A 105 -10.81 -3.68 -10.44
C ASN A 105 -11.59 -2.71 -9.56
N GLU A 106 -12.87 -2.54 -9.86
CA GLU A 106 -13.79 -1.64 -9.15
C GLU A 106 -13.76 -1.85 -7.63
N LYS A 107 -13.67 -3.10 -7.16
CA LYS A 107 -13.65 -3.40 -5.72
C LYS A 107 -12.38 -2.89 -5.04
N GLU A 108 -11.22 -3.18 -5.62
CA GLU A 108 -9.94 -2.74 -5.07
C GLU A 108 -9.76 -1.22 -5.19
N MET A 109 -10.21 -0.62 -6.29
CA MET A 109 -10.22 0.83 -6.48
C MET A 109 -11.14 1.56 -5.50
N SER A 110 -12.34 1.03 -5.29
CA SER A 110 -13.29 1.59 -4.32
C SER A 110 -12.71 1.54 -2.90
N LEU A 111 -12.11 0.41 -2.50
CA LEU A 111 -11.44 0.30 -1.21
C LEU A 111 -10.26 1.28 -1.05
N LEU A 112 -9.46 1.48 -2.10
CA LEU A 112 -8.39 2.47 -2.11
C LEU A 112 -8.95 3.89 -1.93
N TYR A 113 -10.03 4.23 -2.63
CA TYR A 113 -10.67 5.53 -2.58
C TYR A 113 -11.25 5.83 -1.20
N GLN A 114 -12.00 4.89 -0.63
CA GLN A 114 -12.51 4.97 0.74
C GLN A 114 -11.39 5.20 1.76
N LYS A 115 -10.28 4.47 1.61
CA LYS A 115 -9.12 4.63 2.49
C LYS A 115 -8.42 5.97 2.30
N PHE A 116 -8.32 6.46 1.07
CA PHE A 116 -7.78 7.77 0.76
C PHE A 116 -8.61 8.87 1.41
N LEU A 117 -9.93 8.89 1.19
CA LEU A 117 -10.83 9.88 1.79
C LEU A 117 -10.76 9.85 3.32
N TYR A 118 -10.75 8.66 3.91
CA TYR A 118 -10.61 8.51 5.36
C TYR A 118 -9.31 9.14 5.91
N GLU A 119 -8.15 8.80 5.33
CA GLU A 119 -6.86 9.35 5.78
C GLU A 119 -6.73 10.85 5.46
N PHE A 120 -7.34 11.32 4.37
CA PHE A 120 -7.42 12.73 4.02
C PHE A 120 -8.21 13.52 5.07
N CYS A 121 -9.45 13.11 5.35
CA CYS A 121 -10.29 13.74 6.37
C CYS A 121 -9.62 13.71 7.75
N ARG A 122 -9.02 12.57 8.13
CA ARG A 122 -8.32 12.44 9.41
C ARG A 122 -7.12 13.37 9.54
N ARG A 123 -6.45 13.70 8.43
CA ARG A 123 -5.26 14.55 8.43
C ARG A 123 -5.59 16.04 8.30
N GLU A 124 -6.52 16.40 7.42
CA GLU A 124 -6.83 17.79 7.09
C GLU A 124 -7.87 18.39 8.05
N LEU A 125 -8.85 17.61 8.53
CA LEU A 125 -9.89 18.09 9.44
C LEU A 125 -9.42 18.01 10.90
N THR A 126 -8.38 18.75 11.24
CA THR A 126 -7.75 18.73 12.58
C THR A 126 -8.67 19.14 13.72
N SER A 127 -9.71 19.93 13.46
CA SER A 127 -10.71 20.36 14.45
C SER A 127 -11.87 19.38 14.65
N ALA A 128 -11.95 18.30 13.86
CA ALA A 128 -12.99 17.31 13.93
C ALA A 128 -12.40 15.91 14.14
N ASN A 129 -13.15 15.03 14.82
CA ASN A 129 -12.72 13.65 15.01
C ASN A 129 -13.22 12.78 13.86
N THR A 130 -12.29 12.24 13.06
CA THR A 130 -12.58 11.33 11.95
C THR A 130 -12.33 9.88 12.38
N THR A 131 -13.37 9.04 12.30
CA THR A 131 -13.35 7.63 12.71
C THR A 131 -14.12 6.74 11.72
N ARG A 132 -14.02 5.41 11.88
CA ARG A 132 -14.98 4.44 11.33
C ARG A 132 -15.86 3.97 12.48
N SER A 133 -17.18 4.12 12.35
CA SER A 133 -18.10 3.79 13.43
C SER A 133 -18.92 2.53 13.10
N TYR A 134 -19.24 1.76 14.13
CA TYR A 134 -20.19 0.66 14.05
C TYR A 134 -21.55 1.15 14.50
N LEU A 135 -22.52 1.09 13.59
CA LEU A 135 -23.90 1.38 13.88
C LEU A 135 -24.64 0.08 14.19
N LYS A 136 -25.60 0.15 15.10
CA LYS A 136 -26.50 -0.98 15.36
C LYS A 136 -27.67 -0.87 14.38
N TRP A 137 -28.08 -2.01 13.84
CA TRP A 137 -29.32 -2.08 13.09
C TRP A 137 -30.49 -1.74 14.02
N ASP A 138 -31.38 -0.87 13.54
CA ASP A 138 -32.67 -0.62 14.16
C ASP A 138 -33.65 -1.73 13.74
N ALA A 139 -33.37 -2.96 14.20
CA ALA A 139 -34.16 -4.14 13.92
C ALA A 139 -34.49 -4.83 15.25
N SER A 140 -35.77 -5.13 15.47
CA SER A 140 -36.25 -5.84 16.66
C SER A 140 -37.09 -7.05 16.27
N SER A 141 -36.85 -8.17 16.93
CA SER A 141 -37.63 -9.40 16.82
C SER A 141 -37.62 -10.13 18.15
N ILE A 142 -38.75 -10.75 18.48
CA ILE A 142 -38.99 -11.41 19.77
C ILE A 142 -38.38 -12.83 19.79
N SER A 143 -38.12 -13.45 18.64
CA SER A 143 -37.63 -14.83 18.56
C SER A 143 -36.72 -15.14 17.38
N ASP A 144 -36.50 -14.17 16.49
CA ASP A 144 -35.88 -14.47 15.21
C ASP A 144 -34.35 -14.41 15.29
N GLN A 145 -33.74 -15.60 15.27
CA GLN A 145 -32.28 -15.77 15.21
C GLN A 145 -31.69 -15.21 13.90
N SER A 146 -32.53 -14.92 12.89
CA SER A 146 -32.12 -14.29 11.63
C SER A 146 -31.53 -12.88 11.82
N LEU A 147 -31.80 -12.19 12.93
CA LEU A 147 -31.18 -10.90 13.24
C LEU A 147 -29.65 -10.98 13.37
N ASN A 148 -29.12 -12.15 13.73
CA ASN A 148 -27.67 -12.39 13.78
C ASN A 148 -27.03 -12.53 12.39
N LEU A 149 -27.82 -12.67 11.33
CA LEU A 149 -27.36 -12.72 9.94
C LEU A 149 -27.25 -11.33 9.31
N LEU A 150 -27.69 -10.27 10.01
CA LEU A 150 -27.55 -8.91 9.51
C LEU A 150 -26.06 -8.56 9.33
N PRO A 151 -25.70 -7.91 8.21
CA PRO A 151 -24.31 -7.55 7.96
C PRO A 151 -23.85 -6.53 8.99
N ARG A 152 -22.56 -6.51 9.31
CA ARG A 152 -22.02 -5.50 10.20
C ARG A 152 -22.16 -4.11 9.55
N MET A 153 -22.88 -3.20 10.20
CA MET A 153 -23.02 -1.82 9.71
C MET A 153 -21.81 -1.00 10.14
N GLU A 154 -20.77 -0.99 9.32
CA GLU A 154 -19.58 -0.15 9.49
C GLU A 154 -19.63 1.02 8.51
N THR A 155 -19.56 2.25 9.01
CA THR A 155 -19.48 3.43 8.14
C THR A 155 -18.10 3.55 7.50
N ASP A 156 -18.03 3.97 6.24
CA ASP A 156 -16.75 4.29 5.60
C ASP A 156 -16.00 5.40 6.33
N ILE A 157 -16.69 6.51 6.63
CA ILE A 157 -16.14 7.67 7.33
C ILE A 157 -17.22 8.31 8.21
N THR A 158 -16.89 8.52 9.48
CA THR A 158 -17.68 9.32 10.43
C THR A 158 -16.85 10.51 10.91
N ILE A 159 -17.34 11.72 10.65
CA ILE A 159 -16.70 12.97 11.07
C ILE A 159 -17.56 13.59 12.17
N ARG A 160 -17.01 13.76 13.36
CA ARG A 160 -17.69 14.36 14.51
C ARG A 160 -17.08 15.72 14.82
N SER A 161 -17.91 16.77 14.78
CA SER A 161 -17.62 18.08 15.34
C SER A 161 -18.40 18.28 16.65
N SER A 162 -18.22 19.43 17.30
CA SER A 162 -18.96 19.82 18.51
C SER A 162 -20.48 19.84 18.30
N GLU A 163 -20.93 20.16 17.08
CA GLU A 163 -22.35 20.44 16.79
C GLU A 163 -23.04 19.34 16.00
N LYS A 164 -22.29 18.54 15.23
CA LYS A 164 -22.88 17.56 14.31
C LYS A 164 -22.00 16.34 14.07
N ILE A 165 -22.65 15.29 13.59
CA ILE A 165 -22.01 14.07 13.08
C ILE A 165 -22.33 14.00 11.60
N LEU A 166 -21.31 13.87 10.76
CA LEU A 166 -21.43 13.60 9.34
C LEU A 166 -21.01 12.15 9.08
N ILE A 167 -21.93 11.38 8.49
CA ILE A 167 -21.64 10.04 7.97
C ILE A 167 -21.46 10.19 6.46
N VAL A 168 -20.30 9.76 5.95
CA VAL A 168 -19.97 9.80 4.53
C VAL A 168 -19.82 8.36 4.05
N ASP A 169 -20.58 8.00 3.03
CA ASP A 169 -20.44 6.78 2.25
C ASP A 169 -19.79 7.16 0.91
N GLY A 170 -18.70 6.50 0.56
CA GLY A 170 -17.85 6.88 -0.56
C GLY A 170 -17.59 5.69 -1.48
N GLN A 171 -18.06 5.77 -2.71
CA GLN A 171 -17.75 4.79 -3.76
C GLN A 171 -17.20 5.51 -4.99
N ILE A 172 -16.29 4.85 -5.70
CA ILE A 172 -15.88 5.28 -7.03
C ILE A 172 -16.98 4.84 -8.03
N LEU A 173 -17.41 5.76 -8.89
CA LEU A 173 -18.36 5.54 -9.99
C LEU A 173 -17.68 4.84 -11.17
#